data_AF-A0A9Q6ZM78-F1
#
_entry.id   AF-A0A9Q6ZM78-F1
#
_cell.length_a   1.000
_cell.length_b   1.000
_cell.length_c   1.000
_cell.angle_alpha   90.00
_cell.angle_beta   90.00
_cell.angle_gamma   90.00
#
_symmetry.space_group_name_H-M   'P 1'
#
loop_
_entity.id
_entity.type
_entity.pdbx_description
1 polymer ?
#
loop_
_entity_poly.entity_id
_entity_poly.type
_entity_poly.pdbx_seq_one_letter_code
_entity_poly.pdbx_strand_id
1 'polypeptide(L)' 'MNSHILEEASKQVGSVPVLINMVSRRVRQLSAGSRPMVVVCPGMGLSDIALSEVAAGKLGLAQGPVNPAVRS' A
#
# COMPACT_ATOMS: atom_id res chain seq x y z
N MET A 1 15.58 -0.34 -4.83
CA MET A 1 14.51 -0.81 -3.93
C MET A 1 14.97 -0.61 -2.51
N ASN A 2 14.27 0.23 -1.75
CA ASN A 2 14.59 0.51 -0.35
C ASN A 2 14.05 -0.62 0.54
N SER A 3 14.93 -1.46 1.07
CA SER A 3 14.57 -2.60 1.93
C SER A 3 13.73 -2.20 3.14
N HIS A 4 13.94 -1.00 3.67
CA HIS A 4 13.18 -0.48 4.81
C HIS A 4 11.68 -0.32 4.53
N ILE A 5 11.30 0.18 3.34
CA ILE A 5 9.88 0.39 2.99
C ILE A 5 9.16 -0.96 2.81
N LEU A 6 9.87 -1.96 2.29
CA LEU A 6 9.36 -3.32 2.14
C LEU A 6 9.04 -3.94 3.51
N GLU A 7 9.92 -3.74 4.49
CA GLU A 7 9.76 -4.27 5.84
C GLU A 7 8.54 -3.66 6.54
N GLU A 8 8.40 -2.32 6.47
CA GLU A 8 7.25 -1.61 7.05
C GLU A 8 5.93 -1.99 6.36
N ALA A 9 5.93 -2.10 5.02
CA ALA A 9 4.76 -2.58 4.29
C ALA A 9 4.40 -4.04 4.64
N SER A 10 5.41 -4.89 4.89
CA SER A 10 5.21 -6.28 5.30
C SER A 10 4.63 -6.38 6.72
N LYS A 11 5.10 -5.55 7.65
CA LYS A 11 4.52 -5.44 9.01
C LYS A 11 3.05 -5.01 8.96
N GLN A 12 2.71 -4.08 8.06
CA GLN A 12 1.34 -3.57 7.92
C GLN A 12 0.37 -4.62 7.35
N VAL A 13 0.80 -5.41 6.35
CA VAL A 13 -0.07 -6.40 5.68
C VAL A 13 -0.05 -7.76 6.38
N GLY A 14 1.06 -8.13 7.00
CA GLY A 14 1.26 -9.41 7.70
C GLY A 14 1.37 -10.65 6.78
N SER A 15 1.08 -10.51 5.48
CA SER A 15 1.11 -11.61 4.50
C SER A 15 1.80 -11.18 3.21
N VAL A 16 2.91 -11.84 2.88
CA VAL A 16 3.73 -11.54 1.69
C VAL A 16 2.94 -11.73 0.38
N PRO A 17 2.15 -12.81 0.18
CA PRO A 17 1.33 -12.95 -1.03
C PRO A 17 0.30 -11.84 -1.22
N VAL A 18 -0.29 -11.34 -0.13
CA VAL A 18 -1.24 -10.23 -0.17
C VAL A 18 -0.53 -8.93 -0.53
N LEU A 19 0.63 -8.67 0.07
CA LEU A 19 1.46 -7.50 -0.23
C LEU A 19 1.81 -7.42 -1.71
N ILE A 20 2.29 -8.53 -2.30
CA ILE A 20 2.64 -8.60 -3.72
C ILE A 20 1.45 -8.24 -4.61
N ASN A 21 0.26 -8.79 -4.30
CA ASN A 21 -0.96 -8.50 -5.04
C ASN A 21 -1.39 -7.04 -4.92
N MET A 22 -1.30 -6.45 -3.72
CA MET A 22 -1.64 -5.04 -3.49
C MET A 22 -0.72 -4.11 -4.28
N VAL A 23 0.60 -4.32 -4.18
CA VAL A 23 1.60 -3.53 -4.89
C VAL A 23 1.41 -3.67 -6.40
N SER A 24 1.23 -4.89 -6.90
CA SER A 24 1.03 -5.13 -8.34
C SER A 24 -0.22 -4.43 -8.88
N ARG A 25 -1.35 -4.50 -8.16
CA ARG A 25 -2.58 -3.79 -8.55
C ARG A 25 -2.38 -2.29 -8.53
N ARG A 26 -1.70 -1.77 -7.50
CA ARG A 26 -1.49 -0.33 -7.37
C ARG A 26 -0.54 0.23 -8.41
N VAL A 27 0.56 -0.47 -8.70
CA VAL A 27 1.50 -0.06 -9.77
C VAL A 27 0.75 0.07 -11.09
N ARG A 28 -0.13 -0.87 -11.45
CA ARG A 28 -0.96 -0.76 -12.67
C ARG A 28 -1.86 0.48 -12.68
N GLN A 29 -2.46 0.83 -11.54
CA GLN A 29 -3.27 2.04 -11.44
C GLN A 29 -2.42 3.31 -11.63
N LEU A 30 -1.25 3.38 -11.00
CA LEU A 30 -0.34 4.51 -11.16
C LEU A 30 0.18 4.61 -12.60
N SER A 31 0.52 3.48 -13.23
CA SER A 31 0.89 3.42 -14.66
C SER A 31 -0.25 3.87 -15.57
N ALA A 32 -1.50 3.66 -15.18
CA ALA A 32 -2.68 4.14 -15.89
C ALA A 32 -3.00 5.62 -15.64
N GLY A 33 -2.16 6.35 -14.88
CA GLY A 33 -2.33 7.78 -14.59
C GLY A 33 -3.06 8.09 -13.29
N SER A 34 -3.30 7.10 -12.42
CA SER A 34 -3.85 7.36 -11.09
C SER A 34 -2.90 8.22 -10.26
N ARG A 35 -3.45 9.12 -9.44
CA ARG A 35 -2.66 10.01 -8.59
C ARG A 35 -2.12 9.24 -7.37
N PRO A 36 -0.84 9.43 -7.03
CA PRO A 36 -0.27 8.96 -5.76
C PRO A 36 -1.01 9.52 -4.54
N MET A 37 -1.15 8.72 -3.50
CA MET A 37 -1.74 9.10 -2.21
C MET A 37 -0.69 9.53 -1.16
N VAL A 38 0.59 9.38 -1.50
CA VAL A 38 1.74 9.82 -0.70
C VAL A 38 2.54 10.87 -1.46
N VAL A 39 3.35 11.62 -0.73
CA VAL A 39 4.31 12.55 -1.33
C VAL A 39 5.32 11.75 -2.13
N VAL A 40 5.45 12.06 -3.42
CA VAL A 40 6.41 11.42 -4.31
C VAL A 40 7.67 12.25 -4.35
N CYS A 41 8.78 11.66 -3.93
CA CYS A 41 10.09 12.29 -4.04
C CYS A 41 10.70 12.06 -5.44
N PRO A 42 11.54 12.99 -5.94
CA PRO A 42 12.31 12.77 -7.15
C PRO A 42 13.11 11.47 -7.07
N GLY A 43 12.97 10.59 -8.06
CA GLY A 43 13.64 9.28 -8.11
C GLY A 43 12.84 8.10 -7.53
N MET A 44 11.65 8.32 -6.97
CA MET A 44 10.80 7.23 -6.51
C MET A 44 10.08 6.56 -7.70
N GLY A 45 10.31 5.25 -7.89
CA GLY A 45 9.61 4.48 -8.92
C GLY A 45 8.16 4.15 -8.51
N LEU A 46 7.32 3.74 -9.46
CA LEU A 46 5.92 3.40 -9.19
C LEU A 46 5.76 2.31 -8.10
N SER A 47 6.70 1.35 -8.08
CA SER A 47 6.74 0.30 -7.06
C SER A 47 7.07 0.86 -5.67
N ASP A 48 7.99 1.81 -5.58
CA ASP A 48 8.36 2.46 -4.32
C ASP A 48 7.21 3.35 -3.81
N ILE A 49 6.49 4.03 -4.72
CA ILE A 49 5.27 4.79 -4.39
C ILE A 49 4.20 3.84 -3.83
N ALA A 50 3.91 2.75 -4.55
CA ALA A 50 2.92 1.76 -4.12
C ALA A 50 3.27 1.14 -2.76
N LEU A 51 4.54 0.75 -2.55
CA LEU A 51 5.01 0.23 -1.26
C LEU A 51 4.88 1.27 -0.14
N SER A 52 5.21 2.53 -0.41
CA SER A 52 5.08 3.62 0.55
C SER A 52 3.61 3.88 0.92
N GLU A 53 2.69 3.75 -0.02
CA GLU A 53 1.26 3.85 0.25
C GLU A 53 0.72 2.68 1.09
N VAL A 54 1.27 1.46 0.90
CA VAL A 54 0.95 0.31 1.75
C VAL A 54 1.49 0.53 3.16
N ALA A 55 2.77 0.91 3.29
CA ALA A 55 3.40 1.18 4.59
C ALA A 55 2.68 2.31 5.35
N ALA A 56 2.20 3.34 4.64
CA ALA A 56 1.42 4.42 5.22
C ALA A 56 -0.05 4.05 5.54
N GLY A 57 -0.49 2.82 5.22
CA GLY A 57 -1.86 2.36 5.43
C GLY A 57 -2.91 3.07 4.59
N LYS A 58 -2.52 3.78 3.52
CA LYS A 58 -3.44 4.53 2.64
C LYS A 58 -4.07 3.66 1.57
N LEU A 59 -3.41 2.56 1.21
CA LEU A 59 -4.02 1.52 0.39
C LEU A 59 -4.95 0.69 1.26
N GLY A 60 -6.23 1.06 1.25
CA GLY A 60 -7.28 0.23 1.84
C GLY A 60 -7.25 -1.15 1.19
N LEU A 61 -6.79 -2.15 1.94
CA LEU A 61 -7.42 -3.46 1.85
C LEU A 61 -8.91 -3.17 2.00
N ALA A 62 -9.75 -3.64 1.07
CA ALA A 62 -11.20 -3.54 1.26
C ALA A 62 -11.60 -4.43 2.45
N GLN A 63 -11.23 -4.05 3.66
CA GLN A 63 -12.08 -4.21 4.81
C GLN A 63 -13.22 -3.23 4.50
N GLY A 64 -14.35 -3.76 4.01
CA GLY A 64 -15.62 -3.07 4.18
C GLY A 64 -15.77 -2.62 5.64
N PRO A 65 -16.67 -1.69 5.96
CA PRO A 65 -16.71 -1.05 7.28
C PRO A 65 -16.71 -2.11 8.37
N VAL A 66 -15.57 -2.32 9.02
CA VAL A 66 -15.52 -3.06 10.29
C VAL A 66 -16.02 -2.08 11.33
N ASN A 67 -17.34 -1.93 11.34
CA ASN A 67 -18.08 -1.51 12.51
C ASN A 67 -18.43 -2.79 13.28
N PRO A 68 -17.55 -3.31 14.16
CA PRO A 68 -18.04 -4.19 15.19
C PRO A 68 -18.86 -3.29 16.10
N ALA A 69 -20.18 -3.28 15.88
CA ALA A 69 -21.12 -2.71 16.81
C ALA A 69 -20.62 -3.02 18.23
N VAL A 70 -20.31 -1.92 18.92
CA VAL A 70 -20.13 -1.78 20.36
C VAL A 70 -20.61 -3.03 21.09
N ARG A 71 -19.66 -3.80 21.63
CA ARG A 71 -19.95 -4.70 22.73
C ARG A 71 -20.32 -3.81 23.93
N SER A 72 -21.60 -3.70 24.22
CA SER A 72 -22.16 -3.37 25.54
C SER A 72 -23.56 -3.92 25.62
#